data_AF-A0A7Y4P217-F1
#
_entry.id   AF-A0A7Y4P217-F1
#
_cell.length_a   1.000
_cell.length_b   1.000
_cell.length_c   1.000
_cell.angle_alpha   90.00
_cell.angle_beta   90.00
_cell.angle_gamma   90.00
#
_symmetry.space_group_name_H-M   'P 1'
#
loop_
_entity.id
_entity.type
_entity.pdbx_description
1 polymer ?
#
loop_
_entity_poly.entity_id
_entity_poly.type
_entity_poly.pdbx_seq_one_letter_code
_entity_poly.pdbx_strand_id
1 'polypeptide(L)'
;MLEQLRNGEPVESQFAPGEENPASGVPIEAIKARPGEQLQLGRLAIPRLGLDDELNNGVDEAALVQGVGHWPGTPLPGVVGNAVISGHRSTNEKPFLHLDKLRPGDPIKVTVGARTTTYKVFKTTIVPQADYVKFVLKQPTRSSDKLLTLFACNPITAHYQRIVVQARAG
;
A
#
# COMPACT_ATOMS: atom_id res chain seq x y z
N MET A 1 4.04 17.61 1.05
CA MET A 1 3.42 16.27 0.97
C MET A 1 2.65 15.89 2.24
N LEU A 2 3.27 15.77 3.43
CA LEU A 2 2.53 15.52 4.69
C LEU A 2 1.56 16.66 5.05
N GLU A 3 1.94 17.92 4.81
CA GLU A 3 1.04 19.08 5.01
C GLU A 3 -0.07 19.18 3.96
N GLN A 4 0.16 18.66 2.74
CA GLN A 4 -0.85 18.68 1.67
C GLN A 4 -1.98 17.68 1.97
N LEU A 5 -1.62 16.49 2.48
CA LEU A 5 -2.59 15.50 2.98
C LEU A 5 -3.39 16.02 4.18
N ARG A 6 -2.79 16.83 5.05
CA ARG A 6 -3.50 17.44 6.19
C ARG A 6 -4.50 18.53 5.78
N ASN A 7 -4.24 19.21 4.67
CA ASN A 7 -5.00 20.37 4.23
C ASN A 7 -5.97 20.06 3.06
N GLY A 8 -6.06 18.81 2.61
CA GLY A 8 -6.92 18.44 1.48
C GLY A 8 -6.41 18.94 0.12
N GLU A 9 -5.14 19.32 0.04
CA GLU A 9 -4.52 19.83 -1.19
C GLU A 9 -4.15 18.66 -2.12
N PRO A 10 -4.41 18.76 -3.44
CA PRO A 10 -4.10 17.70 -4.36
C PRO A 10 -2.59 17.40 -4.40
N VAL A 11 -2.23 16.12 -4.22
CA VAL A 11 -0.84 15.67 -4.41
C VAL A 11 -0.59 15.60 -5.92
N GLU A 12 0.39 16.35 -6.40
CA GLU A 12 0.72 16.42 -7.83
C GLU A 12 1.33 15.09 -8.31
N SER A 13 0.83 14.61 -9.45
CA SER A 13 1.20 13.35 -10.08
C SER A 13 2.68 13.36 -10.50
N GLN A 14 3.44 12.34 -10.08
CA GLN A 14 4.82 12.14 -10.53
C GLN A 14 4.93 11.24 -11.78
N PHE A 15 3.82 10.91 -12.45
CA PHE A 15 3.86 10.04 -13.64
C PHE A 15 4.39 10.79 -14.87
N ALA A 16 5.37 10.18 -15.55
CA ALA A 16 5.82 10.63 -16.87
C ALA A 16 4.77 10.31 -17.94
N PRO A 17 4.56 11.17 -18.96
CA PRO A 17 3.64 10.87 -20.05
C PRO A 17 4.12 9.65 -20.87
N GLY A 18 3.28 8.63 -21.03
CA GLY A 18 3.46 7.58 -22.05
C GLY A 18 3.78 6.16 -21.60
N GLU A 19 3.87 5.85 -20.30
CA GLU A 19 3.90 4.44 -19.85
C GLU A 19 2.50 3.82 -19.92
N GLU A 20 2.40 2.59 -20.45
CA GLU A 20 1.15 1.84 -20.54
C GLU A 20 0.53 1.66 -19.14
N ASN A 21 -0.53 2.42 -18.86
CA ASN A 21 -1.28 2.35 -17.63
C ASN A 21 -1.82 0.91 -17.44
N PRO A 22 -1.40 0.18 -16.38
CA PRO A 22 -1.97 -1.13 -16.12
C PRO A 22 -3.44 -1.09 -15.72
N ALA A 23 -3.95 0.10 -15.42
CA ALA A 23 -5.32 0.39 -15.11
C ALA A 23 -6.09 0.85 -16.36
N SER A 24 -6.10 0.05 -17.43
CA SER A 24 -7.11 0.21 -18.48
C SER A 24 -8.50 0.11 -17.82
N GLY A 25 -9.11 1.26 -17.53
CA GLY A 25 -10.38 1.39 -16.82
C GLY A 25 -10.35 2.16 -15.48
N VAL A 26 -9.18 2.49 -14.90
CA VAL A 26 -9.11 3.38 -13.72
C VAL A 26 -8.60 4.75 -14.18
N PRO A 27 -9.41 5.83 -14.06
CA PRO A 27 -9.00 7.16 -14.46
C PRO A 27 -7.73 7.61 -13.72
N ILE A 28 -6.80 8.31 -14.38
CA ILE A 28 -5.60 8.87 -13.72
C ILE A 28 -6.01 9.84 -12.58
N GLU A 29 -7.18 10.48 -12.71
CA GLU A 29 -7.84 11.29 -11.68
C GLU A 29 -8.19 10.51 -10.39
N ALA A 30 -8.34 9.18 -10.45
CA ALA A 30 -8.57 8.33 -9.28
C ALA A 30 -7.42 8.38 -8.25
N ILE A 31 -6.24 8.82 -8.69
CA ILE A 31 -5.04 8.98 -7.85
C ILE A 31 -5.11 10.28 -7.03
N LYS A 32 -6.05 11.19 -7.35
CA LYS A 32 -6.51 12.28 -6.48
C LYS A 32 -7.78 11.85 -5.75
N ALA A 33 -7.64 11.20 -4.59
CA ALA A 33 -8.78 11.05 -3.69
C ALA A 33 -9.28 12.45 -3.28
N ARG A 34 -10.56 12.75 -3.51
CA ARG A 34 -11.22 13.85 -2.80
C ARG A 34 -11.49 13.41 -1.37
N PRO A 35 -11.32 14.28 -0.35
CA PRO A 35 -11.73 13.95 1.01
C PRO A 35 -13.19 13.44 1.03
N GLY A 36 -13.39 12.21 1.52
CA GLY A 36 -14.71 11.58 1.63
C GLY A 36 -15.18 10.74 0.43
N GLU A 37 -14.45 10.71 -0.70
CA GLU A 37 -14.75 9.82 -1.83
C GLU A 37 -13.99 8.49 -1.66
N GLN A 38 -14.70 7.45 -1.21
CA GLN A 38 -14.13 6.11 -1.10
C GLN A 38 -14.10 5.44 -2.47
N LEU A 39 -12.88 5.20 -2.97
CA LEU A 39 -12.68 4.49 -4.23
C LEU A 39 -12.08 3.11 -3.96
N GLN A 40 -12.83 2.06 -4.27
CA GLN A 40 -12.32 0.69 -4.31
C GLN A 40 -11.40 0.51 -5.53
N LEU A 41 -10.13 0.21 -5.30
CA LEU A 41 -9.12 -0.02 -6.33
C LEU A 41 -9.06 -1.49 -6.76
N GLY A 42 -9.35 -2.42 -5.83
CA GLY A 42 -9.36 -3.85 -6.12
C GLY A 42 -9.24 -4.72 -4.88
N ARG A 43 -8.31 -5.69 -4.88
CA ARG A 43 -8.14 -6.67 -3.79
C ARG A 43 -6.68 -6.97 -3.45
N LEU A 44 -6.44 -7.27 -2.17
CA LEU A 44 -5.18 -7.77 -1.64
C LEU A 44 -5.38 -9.17 -1.04
N ALA A 45 -4.68 -10.17 -1.56
CA ALA A 45 -4.68 -11.53 -1.03
C ALA A 45 -3.29 -11.97 -0.56
N ILE A 46 -3.23 -12.52 0.66
CA ILE A 46 -1.99 -13.03 1.28
C ILE A 46 -2.26 -14.45 1.80
N PRO A 47 -2.04 -15.50 0.97
CA PRO A 47 -2.42 -16.88 1.30
C PRO A 47 -1.84 -17.39 2.63
N ARG A 48 -0.60 -17.00 2.95
CA ARG A 48 0.09 -17.34 4.20
C ARG A 48 -0.70 -16.92 5.44
N LEU A 49 -1.42 -15.80 5.34
CA LEU A 49 -2.19 -15.21 6.43
C LEU A 49 -3.68 -15.54 6.37
N GLY A 50 -4.14 -16.20 5.30
CA GLY A 50 -5.57 -16.34 5.01
C GLY A 50 -6.28 -15.00 4.74
N LEU A 51 -5.52 -13.97 4.37
CA LEU A 51 -6.04 -12.62 4.13
C LEU A 51 -6.56 -12.50 2.71
N ASP A 52 -7.74 -11.91 2.54
CA ASP A 52 -8.30 -11.57 1.24
C ASP A 52 -9.30 -10.42 1.36
N ASP A 53 -8.79 -9.20 1.22
CA ASP A 53 -9.52 -7.97 1.54
C ASP A 53 -9.63 -7.01 0.35
N GLU A 54 -10.58 -6.10 0.46
CA GLU A 54 -10.72 -4.97 -0.45
C GLU A 54 -9.52 -4.02 -0.31
N LEU A 55 -9.02 -3.59 -1.46
CA LEU A 55 -8.01 -2.54 -1.57
C LEU A 55 -8.70 -1.23 -1.94
N ASN A 56 -8.70 -0.30 -1.00
CA ASN A 56 -9.28 1.03 -1.14
C ASN A 56 -8.20 2.06 -1.42
N ASN A 57 -8.59 3.20 -1.98
CA ASN A 57 -7.74 4.38 -2.13
C ASN A 57 -7.76 5.20 -0.83
N GLY A 58 -6.60 5.56 -0.30
CA GLY A 58 -6.47 6.31 0.94
C GLY A 58 -5.93 5.47 2.09
N VAL A 59 -5.32 6.14 3.06
CA VAL A 59 -4.77 5.54 4.29
C VAL A 59 -5.33 6.21 5.55
N ASP A 60 -6.44 6.93 5.39
CA ASP A 60 -7.22 7.48 6.49
C ASP A 60 -8.12 6.42 7.13
N GLU A 61 -8.75 6.77 8.25
CA GLU A 61 -9.61 5.85 8.99
C GLU A 61 -10.79 5.36 8.16
N ALA A 62 -11.36 6.20 7.28
CA ALA A 62 -12.48 5.81 6.45
C ALA A 62 -12.09 4.69 5.48
N ALA A 63 -10.93 4.79 4.83
CA ALA A 63 -10.43 3.76 3.91
C ALA A 63 -10.06 2.44 4.63
N LEU A 64 -9.55 2.53 5.86
CA LEU A 64 -9.04 1.39 6.62
C LEU A 64 -10.13 0.62 7.40
N VAL A 65 -11.34 1.17 7.51
CA VAL A 65 -12.51 0.51 8.10
C VAL A 65 -13.11 -0.57 7.21
N GLN A 66 -12.77 -0.60 5.91
CA GLN A 66 -13.32 -1.56 4.94
C GLN A 66 -12.26 -2.49 4.35
N GLY A 67 -11.11 -2.64 5.03
CA GLY A 67 -9.99 -3.46 4.56
C GLY A 67 -8.67 -2.71 4.56
N VAL A 68 -7.96 -2.74 3.43
CA VAL A 68 -6.61 -2.15 3.31
C VAL A 68 -6.61 -0.94 2.39
N GLY A 69 -5.70 -0.01 2.66
CA GLY A 69 -5.65 1.29 2.00
C GLY A 69 -4.37 1.50 1.21
N HIS A 70 -4.46 1.80 -0.09
CA HIS A 70 -3.34 2.26 -0.91
C HIS A 70 -2.98 3.70 -0.55
N TRP A 71 -1.69 3.99 -0.39
CA TRP A 71 -1.19 5.32 -0.08
C TRP A 71 -1.28 6.23 -1.33
N PRO A 72 -2.12 7.29 -1.31
CA PRO A 72 -2.28 8.17 -2.46
C PRO A 72 -0.98 8.85 -2.88
N GLY A 73 -0.72 8.88 -4.19
CA GLY A 73 0.52 9.41 -4.77
C GLY A 73 1.67 8.40 -4.85
N THR A 74 1.48 7.16 -4.40
CA THR A 74 2.39 6.05 -4.75
C THR A 74 1.91 5.33 -6.02
N PRO A 75 2.80 4.69 -6.79
CA PRO A 75 2.39 3.87 -7.94
C PRO A 75 1.31 2.85 -7.57
N LEU A 76 0.41 2.56 -8.51
CA LEU A 76 -0.53 1.45 -8.35
C LEU A 76 0.23 0.11 -8.33
N PRO A 77 -0.28 -0.91 -7.60
CA PRO A 77 0.26 -2.25 -7.65
C PRO A 77 0.41 -2.77 -9.09
N GLY A 78 1.62 -3.14 -9.48
CA GLY A 78 1.98 -3.69 -10.79
C GLY A 78 2.69 -2.69 -11.70
N VAL A 79 2.69 -1.41 -11.30
CA VAL A 79 3.46 -0.32 -11.90
C VAL A 79 4.88 -0.33 -11.34
N VAL A 80 5.82 0.15 -12.14
CA VAL A 80 7.20 0.44 -11.71
C VAL A 80 7.21 1.43 -10.53
N GLY A 81 8.15 1.24 -9.60
CA GLY A 81 8.27 2.02 -8.38
C GLY A 81 7.82 1.25 -7.14
N ASN A 82 7.41 1.96 -6.08
CA ASN A 82 6.99 1.36 -4.82
C ASN A 82 5.53 1.68 -4.49
N ALA A 83 4.64 0.70 -4.69
CA ALA A 83 3.25 0.78 -4.24
C ALA A 83 3.19 0.56 -2.72
N VAL A 84 2.46 1.42 -2.00
CA VAL A 84 2.41 1.35 -0.54
C VAL A 84 0.97 1.09 -0.09
N ILE A 85 0.79 0.11 0.79
CA ILE A 85 -0.52 -0.29 1.34
C ILE A 85 -0.44 -0.30 2.86
N SER A 86 -1.41 0.35 3.50
CA SER A 86 -1.62 0.39 4.95
C SER A 86 -2.77 -0.54 5.34
N GLY A 87 -2.74 -1.05 6.56
CA GLY A 87 -3.82 -1.84 7.14
C GLY A 87 -3.76 -1.81 8.66
N HIS A 88 -4.92 -1.95 9.31
CA HIS A 88 -4.94 -2.02 10.76
C HIS A 88 -4.33 -3.31 11.29
N ARG A 89 -3.67 -3.21 12.45
CA ARG A 89 -3.13 -4.36 13.19
C ARG A 89 -3.94 -4.70 14.45
N SER A 90 -4.75 -3.79 14.98
CA SER A 90 -5.31 -3.87 16.34
C SER A 90 -6.80 -3.52 16.49
N THR A 91 -7.49 -2.98 15.48
CA THR A 91 -8.91 -2.55 15.49
C THR A 91 -9.89 -3.68 15.15
N ASN A 92 -11.17 -3.52 14.79
CA ASN A 92 -12.05 -4.70 14.67
C ASN A 92 -11.64 -5.71 13.57
N GLU A 93 -11.32 -5.25 12.35
CA GLU A 93 -11.03 -6.15 11.22
C GLU A 93 -9.56 -6.61 11.15
N LYS A 94 -8.61 -5.81 11.68
CA LYS A 94 -7.16 -6.10 11.79
C LYS A 94 -6.56 -6.87 10.59
N PRO A 95 -6.72 -6.42 9.35
CA PRO A 95 -6.25 -7.15 8.17
C PRO A 95 -4.74 -7.47 8.23
N PHE A 96 -3.96 -6.62 8.89
CA PHE A 96 -2.52 -6.75 9.04
C PHE A 96 -2.06 -7.26 10.40
N LEU A 97 -2.97 -7.83 11.21
CA LEU A 97 -2.67 -8.42 12.54
C LEU A 97 -1.40 -9.29 12.52
N HIS A 98 -1.26 -10.09 11.47
CA HIS A 98 -0.27 -11.15 11.35
C HIS A 98 0.84 -10.89 10.33
N LEU A 99 1.11 -9.63 9.96
CA LEU A 99 2.25 -9.32 9.08
C LEU A 99 3.60 -9.87 9.60
N ASP A 100 3.76 -10.05 10.91
CA ASP A 100 4.94 -10.67 11.53
C ASP A 100 5.12 -12.16 11.18
N LYS A 101 4.08 -12.83 10.66
CA LYS A 101 4.15 -14.24 10.25
C LYS A 101 4.64 -14.44 8.80
N LEU A 102 4.76 -13.36 8.03
CA LEU A 102 5.28 -13.39 6.66
C LEU A 102 6.79 -13.65 6.64
N ARG A 103 7.20 -14.44 5.66
CA ARG A 103 8.59 -14.89 5.46
C ARG A 103 9.06 -14.53 4.06
N PRO A 104 10.37 -14.37 3.84
CA PRO A 104 10.92 -14.25 2.49
C PRO A 104 10.43 -15.38 1.59
N GLY A 105 9.97 -15.03 0.38
CA GLY A 105 9.39 -15.94 -0.59
C GLY A 105 7.87 -16.07 -0.55
N ASP A 106 7.21 -15.68 0.55
CA ASP A 106 5.75 -15.75 0.64
C ASP A 106 5.10 -14.87 -0.44
N PRO A 107 4.07 -15.37 -1.15
CA PRO A 107 3.40 -14.63 -2.19
C PRO A 107 2.39 -13.62 -1.60
N ILE A 108 2.37 -12.42 -2.17
CA ILE A 108 1.33 -11.42 -1.99
C ILE A 108 0.72 -11.13 -3.37
N LYS A 109 -0.59 -11.28 -3.51
CA LYS A 109 -1.30 -11.02 -4.77
C LYS A 109 -2.09 -9.73 -4.62
N VAL A 110 -1.92 -8.83 -5.59
CA VAL A 110 -2.71 -7.59 -5.64
C VAL A 110 -3.41 -7.52 -6.98
N THR A 111 -4.72 -7.36 -6.94
CA THR A 111 -5.57 -7.23 -8.12
C THR A 111 -6.07 -5.80 -8.21
N VAL A 112 -5.85 -5.15 -9.35
CA VAL A 112 -6.35 -3.81 -9.66
C VAL A 112 -6.97 -3.87 -11.05
N GLY A 113 -8.27 -3.54 -11.16
CA GLY A 113 -9.05 -3.80 -12.37
C GLY A 113 -8.94 -5.27 -12.80
N ALA A 114 -8.59 -5.51 -14.07
CA ALA A 114 -8.42 -6.86 -14.62
C ALA A 114 -7.01 -7.46 -14.41
N ARG A 115 -6.08 -6.75 -13.77
CA ARG A 115 -4.68 -7.19 -13.64
C ARG A 115 -4.38 -7.68 -12.23
N THR A 116 -3.81 -8.87 -12.14
CA THR A 116 -3.28 -9.45 -10.88
C THR A 116 -1.75 -9.46 -10.94
N THR A 117 -1.10 -8.83 -9.98
CA THR A 117 0.35 -8.88 -9.81
C THR A 117 0.71 -9.71 -8.59
N THR A 118 1.66 -10.65 -8.74
CA THR A 118 2.20 -11.43 -7.61
C THR A 118 3.57 -10.89 -7.20
N TYR A 119 3.69 -10.50 -5.95
CA TYR A 119 4.92 -10.09 -5.30
C TYR A 119 5.44 -11.20 -4.41
N LYS A 120 6.76 -11.29 -4.26
CA LYS A 120 7.41 -12.16 -3.28
C LYS A 120 8.02 -11.31 -2.17
N VAL A 121 7.65 -11.62 -0.93
CA VAL A 121 8.24 -10.99 0.26
C VAL A 121 9.76 -11.20 0.24
N PHE A 122 10.52 -10.19 0.62
CA PHE A 122 11.97 -10.32 0.81
C PHE A 122 12.48 -9.74 2.12
N LYS A 123 11.69 -8.88 2.80
CA LYS A 123 12.13 -8.26 4.05
C LYS A 123 10.94 -7.87 4.94
N THR A 124 11.12 -8.04 6.24
CA THR A 124 10.25 -7.48 7.28
C THR A 124 11.11 -6.64 8.22
N THR A 125 10.67 -5.41 8.54
CA THR A 125 11.42 -4.45 9.37
C THR A 125 10.49 -3.79 10.38
N ILE A 126 10.97 -3.55 11.60
CA ILE A 126 10.31 -2.66 12.56
C ILE A 126 10.94 -1.27 12.44
N VAL A 127 10.11 -0.25 12.22
CA VAL A 127 10.55 1.13 11.97
C VAL A 127 9.97 2.06 13.04
N PRO A 128 10.75 2.98 13.62
CA PRO A 128 10.25 3.99 14.55
C PRO A 128 9.16 4.89 13.94
N GLN A 129 8.22 5.35 14.77
CA GLN A 129 7.16 6.27 14.34
C GLN A 129 7.69 7.58 13.74
N ALA A 130 8.86 8.05 14.17
CA ALA A 130 9.45 9.27 13.62
C ALA A 130 9.95 9.08 12.17
N ASP A 131 10.30 7.86 11.77
CA ASP A 131 11.02 7.60 10.53
C ASP A 131 10.19 6.87 9.46
N TYR A 132 9.03 6.31 9.84
CA TYR A 132 8.34 5.35 9.00
C TYR A 132 7.92 5.93 7.64
N VAL A 133 7.48 7.19 7.57
CA VAL A 133 7.01 7.79 6.30
C VAL A 133 8.12 7.78 5.25
N LYS A 134 9.32 8.26 5.62
CA LYS A 134 10.49 8.24 4.73
C LYS A 134 10.88 6.81 4.36
N PHE A 135 10.72 5.87 5.29
CA PHE A 135 11.06 4.48 5.07
C PHE A 135 10.10 3.79 4.08
N VAL A 136 8.79 3.90 4.28
CA VAL A 136 7.78 3.19 3.47
C VAL A 136 7.63 3.76 2.08
N LEU A 137 7.89 5.06 1.88
CA LEU A 137 7.79 5.74 0.59
C LEU A 137 9.08 5.67 -0.24
N LYS A 138 10.12 4.98 0.25
CA LYS A 138 11.39 4.87 -0.46
C LYS A 138 11.21 4.15 -1.80
N GLN A 139 11.65 4.78 -2.89
CA GLN A 139 11.62 4.18 -4.22
C GLN A 139 12.69 3.10 -4.40
N PRO A 140 12.48 2.11 -5.29
CA PRO A 140 13.52 1.15 -5.63
C PRO A 140 14.76 1.83 -6.20
N THR A 141 15.91 1.16 -6.06
CA THR A 141 17.17 1.64 -6.65
C THR A 141 17.24 1.37 -8.15
N ARG A 142 16.61 0.30 -8.64
CA ARG A 142 16.52 0.02 -10.09
C ARG A 142 15.23 0.64 -10.62
N SER A 143 15.34 1.38 -11.72
CA SER A 143 14.20 2.07 -12.33
C SER A 143 13.16 1.13 -12.93
N SER A 144 13.43 -0.17 -13.08
CA SER A 144 12.47 -1.16 -13.58
C SER A 144 11.80 -1.97 -12.47
N ASP A 145 12.20 -1.79 -11.22
CA ASP A 145 11.68 -2.60 -10.11
C ASP A 145 10.25 -2.22 -9.76
N LYS A 146 9.45 -3.25 -9.45
CA LYS A 146 8.09 -3.13 -8.95
C LYS A 146 8.07 -3.61 -7.51
N LEU A 147 8.12 -2.67 -6.57
CA LEU A 147 8.07 -2.94 -5.14
C LEU A 147 6.65 -2.77 -4.60
N LEU A 148 6.37 -3.57 -3.58
CA LEU A 148 5.19 -3.44 -2.74
C LEU A 148 5.65 -3.33 -1.29
N THR A 149 5.18 -2.30 -0.60
CA THR A 149 5.40 -2.09 0.83
C THR A 149 4.07 -2.17 1.57
N LEU A 150 3.93 -3.16 2.44
CA LEU A 150 2.82 -3.26 3.39
C LEU A 150 3.27 -2.71 4.74
N PHE A 151 2.45 -1.92 5.42
CA PHE A 151 2.79 -1.47 6.78
C PHE A 151 1.58 -1.35 7.70
N ALA A 152 1.83 -1.52 9.00
CA ALA A 152 0.82 -1.41 10.05
C ALA A 152 1.43 -0.93 11.37
N CYS A 153 0.61 -0.50 12.32
CA CYS A 153 1.07 -0.09 13.66
C CYS A 153 1.76 -1.24 14.42
N ASN A 154 2.80 -0.91 15.18
CA ASN A 154 3.53 -1.81 16.08
C ASN A 154 3.97 -1.03 17.33
N PRO A 155 4.13 -1.66 18.51
CA PRO A 155 3.48 -2.89 18.95
C PRO A 155 1.95 -2.79 18.88
N ILE A 156 1.24 -3.92 18.95
CA ILE A 156 -0.22 -4.00 18.83
C ILE A 156 -0.95 -3.14 19.88
N THR A 157 -0.34 -2.90 21.04
CA THR A 157 -0.94 -2.18 22.17
C THR A 157 -0.49 -0.73 22.33
N ALA A 158 0.56 -0.30 21.61
CA ALA A 158 1.24 0.97 21.90
C ALA A 158 1.57 1.82 20.67
N HIS A 159 1.57 1.23 19.46
CA HIS A 159 1.55 1.95 18.17
C HIS A 159 2.69 2.96 17.88
N TYR A 160 3.78 2.98 18.65
CA TYR A 160 4.93 3.90 18.51
C TYR A 160 5.97 3.47 17.46
N GLN A 161 5.69 2.39 16.72
CA GLN A 161 6.48 1.84 15.64
C GLN A 161 5.56 1.41 14.48
N ARG A 162 6.16 1.01 13.37
CA ARG A 162 5.50 0.32 12.27
C ARG A 162 6.17 -1.02 12.01
N ILE A 163 5.37 -2.05 11.79
CA ILE A 163 5.83 -3.25 11.10
C ILE A 163 5.71 -2.98 9.60
N VAL A 164 6.79 -3.23 8.86
CA VAL A 164 6.89 -2.96 7.42
C VAL A 164 7.34 -4.23 6.73
N VAL A 165 6.56 -4.71 5.76
CA VAL A 165 6.89 -5.83 4.89
C VAL A 165 7.16 -5.29 3.50
N GLN A 166 8.32 -5.65 2.93
CA GLN A 166 8.70 -5.30 1.58
C GLN A 166 8.71 -6.56 0.69
N ALA A 167 8.10 -6.42 -0.47
CA ALA A 167 7.97 -7.46 -1.47
C ALA A 167 8.27 -6.89 -2.87
N ARG A 168 8.61 -7.76 -3.81
CA ARG A 168 8.94 -7.37 -5.19
C ARG A 168 8.26 -8.29 -6.19
N ALA A 169 7.79 -7.75 -7.31
CA ALA A 169 7.41 -8.56 -8.46
C ALA A 169 8.68 -8.88 -9.28
N GLY A 170 8.73 -10.09 -9.82
CA GLY A 170 9.79 -10.55 -10.71
C GLY A 170 9.49 -10.23 -12.17
#